data_AF-A0A4R0YXD8-F1
#
_entry.id   AF-A0A4R0YXD8-F1
#
_cell.length_a   1.000
_cell.length_b   1.000
_cell.length_c   1.000
_cell.angle_alpha   90.00
_cell.angle_beta   90.00
_cell.angle_gamma   90.00
#
_symmetry.space_group_name_H-M   'P 1'
#
loop_
_entity.id
_entity.type
_entity.pdbx_description
1 polymer ?
#
loop_
_entity_poly.entity_id
_entity_poly.type
_entity_poly.pdbx_seq_one_letter_code
_entity_poly.pdbx_strand_id
1 'polypeptide(L)'
;MSLPSVDELVAVYNQVRGSDVARAEQRLFQQFGIDALVPRLIECYPRVRRASGRAAILFWLPRFAREREDVVQLARLALIDATCQVRSEACSILAYSLRYDMLDDLVPLLDHAHPKTRDDAAAAIDAIGSRNHHYYVDRAHTGATFWGVRAGDVPVKPGKPRLSPTLLLLEAPAA
;
A
#
# COMPACT_ATOMS: atom_id res chain seq x y z
N MET A 1 -23.94 -1.03 14.80
CA MET A 1 -23.93 -2.24 13.94
C MET A 1 -22.78 -3.12 14.39
N SER A 2 -22.97 -4.44 14.42
CA SER A 2 -21.87 -5.37 14.69
C SER A 2 -20.96 -5.48 13.47
N LEU A 3 -19.65 -5.64 13.70
CA LEU A 3 -18.71 -5.97 12.62
C LEU A 3 -19.06 -7.32 11.99
N PRO A 4 -18.74 -7.53 10.70
CA PRO A 4 -18.88 -8.85 10.08
C PRO A 4 -18.00 -9.86 10.81
N SER A 5 -18.50 -11.09 10.89
CA SER A 5 -17.74 -12.24 11.35
C SER A 5 -16.58 -12.56 10.40
N VAL A 6 -15.58 -13.28 10.93
CA VAL A 6 -14.46 -13.75 10.12
C VAL A 6 -14.95 -14.66 8.99
N ASP A 7 -15.96 -15.48 9.23
CA ASP A 7 -16.52 -16.40 8.24
C ASP A 7 -17.18 -15.65 7.07
N GLU A 8 -17.89 -14.57 7.35
CA GLU A 8 -18.46 -13.70 6.31
C GLU A 8 -17.35 -13.04 5.48
N LEU A 9 -16.28 -12.57 6.11
CA LEU A 9 -15.13 -12.01 5.37
C LEU A 9 -14.42 -13.07 4.53
N VAL A 10 -14.22 -14.28 5.07
CA VAL A 10 -13.65 -15.41 4.32
C VAL A 10 -14.50 -15.74 3.10
N ALA A 11 -15.84 -15.71 3.22
CA ALA A 11 -16.74 -15.92 2.10
C ALA A 11 -16.60 -14.82 1.03
N VAL A 12 -16.46 -13.55 1.45
CA VAL A 12 -16.21 -12.42 0.55
C VAL A 12 -14.92 -12.59 -0.24
N TYR A 13 -13.80 -12.83 0.43
CA TYR A 13 -12.49 -12.89 -0.22
C TYR A 13 -12.24 -14.21 -0.98
N ASN A 14 -13.10 -15.23 -0.81
CA ASN A 14 -13.06 -16.46 -1.62
C ASN A 14 -13.95 -16.41 -2.88
N GLN A 15 -14.56 -15.26 -3.20
CA GLN A 15 -15.33 -15.10 -4.43
C GLN A 15 -14.47 -15.31 -5.68
N VAL A 16 -15.10 -15.83 -6.75
CA VAL A 16 -14.40 -16.18 -7.99
C VAL A 16 -13.98 -14.95 -8.78
N ARG A 17 -14.90 -13.99 -8.91
CA ARG A 17 -14.71 -12.80 -9.75
C ARG A 17 -14.16 -11.67 -8.90
N GLY A 18 -13.06 -11.06 -9.33
CA GLY A 18 -12.47 -9.90 -8.65
C GLY A 18 -13.45 -8.73 -8.54
N SER A 19 -14.36 -8.56 -9.51
CA SER A 19 -15.43 -7.55 -9.47
C SER A 19 -16.37 -7.71 -8.27
N ASP A 20 -16.62 -8.95 -7.85
CA ASP A 20 -17.56 -9.23 -6.77
C ASP A 20 -16.88 -8.93 -5.41
N VAL A 21 -15.57 -9.25 -5.29
CA VAL A 21 -14.72 -8.86 -4.16
C VAL A 21 -14.70 -7.33 -4.03
N ALA A 22 -14.37 -6.61 -5.09
CA ALA A 22 -14.29 -5.15 -5.07
C ALA A 22 -15.63 -4.49 -4.67
N ARG A 23 -16.76 -5.02 -5.15
CA ARG A 23 -18.08 -4.52 -4.77
C ARG A 23 -18.41 -4.83 -3.31
N ALA A 24 -17.98 -5.98 -2.79
CA ALA A 24 -18.15 -6.33 -1.39
C ALA A 24 -17.29 -5.45 -0.47
N GLU A 25 -16.01 -5.24 -0.82
CA GLU A 25 -15.11 -4.31 -0.14
C GLU A 25 -15.68 -2.91 -0.06
N GLN A 26 -16.16 -2.37 -1.18
CA GLN A 26 -16.77 -1.03 -1.21
C GLN A 26 -17.91 -0.91 -0.20
N ARG A 27 -18.81 -1.91 -0.14
CA ARG A 27 -19.92 -1.92 0.83
C ARG A 27 -19.43 -2.02 2.26
N LEU A 28 -18.48 -2.93 2.53
CA LEU A 28 -17.90 -3.11 3.86
C LEU A 28 -17.22 -1.83 4.35
N PHE A 29 -16.42 -1.17 3.51
CA PHE A 29 -15.69 0.03 3.89
C PHE A 29 -16.60 1.23 4.05
N GLN A 30 -17.65 1.36 3.24
CA GLN A 30 -18.68 2.40 3.44
C GLN A 30 -19.45 2.20 4.74
N GLN A 31 -19.71 0.95 5.13
CA GLN A 31 -20.54 0.65 6.29
C GLN A 31 -19.77 0.70 7.61
N PHE A 32 -18.52 0.23 7.64
CA PHE A 32 -17.77 0.04 8.88
C PHE A 32 -16.51 0.92 8.97
N GLY A 33 -16.03 1.46 7.85
CA GLY A 33 -14.69 2.00 7.75
C GLY A 33 -13.64 0.88 7.72
N ILE A 34 -12.54 1.12 7.02
CA ILE A 34 -11.51 0.09 6.86
C ILE A 34 -10.71 -0.13 8.13
N ASP A 35 -10.43 0.92 8.90
CA ASP A 35 -9.70 0.88 10.17
C ASP A 35 -10.30 -0.11 11.16
N ALA A 36 -11.64 -0.10 11.29
CA ALA A 36 -12.37 -0.99 12.18
C ALA A 36 -12.34 -2.46 11.72
N LEU A 37 -12.12 -2.70 10.42
CA LEU A 37 -12.07 -4.03 9.83
C LEU A 37 -10.68 -4.66 9.88
N VAL A 38 -9.60 -3.87 10.03
CA VAL A 38 -8.21 -4.38 10.00
C VAL A 38 -8.00 -5.61 10.89
N PRO A 39 -8.41 -5.65 12.18
CA PRO A 39 -8.20 -6.84 13.01
C PRO A 39 -8.86 -8.10 12.42
N ARG A 40 -10.05 -7.95 11.85
CA ARG A 40 -10.81 -9.05 11.25
C ARG A 40 -10.25 -9.48 9.88
N LEU A 41 -9.70 -8.53 9.13
CA LEU A 41 -9.01 -8.81 7.86
C LEU A 41 -7.72 -9.62 8.10
N ILE A 42 -6.96 -9.27 9.13
CA ILE A 42 -5.77 -10.03 9.54
C ILE A 42 -6.17 -11.44 9.98
N GLU A 43 -7.20 -11.56 10.82
CA GLU A 43 -7.71 -12.85 11.30
C GLU A 43 -8.26 -13.73 10.17
N CYS A 44 -8.89 -13.15 9.15
CA CYS A 44 -9.47 -13.90 8.03
C CYS A 44 -8.42 -14.33 6.99
N TYR A 45 -7.33 -13.57 6.82
CA TYR A 45 -6.31 -13.81 5.81
C TYR A 45 -5.84 -15.27 5.68
N PRO A 46 -5.42 -15.98 6.75
CA PRO A 46 -4.93 -17.36 6.63
C PRO A 46 -6.03 -18.35 6.21
N ARG A 47 -7.30 -17.96 6.31
CA ARG A 47 -8.47 -18.78 5.96
C ARG A 47 -8.95 -18.53 4.52
N VAL A 48 -8.42 -17.51 3.84
CA VAL A 48 -8.72 -17.21 2.44
C VAL A 48 -7.91 -18.11 1.52
N ARG A 49 -8.60 -18.97 0.77
CA ARG A 49 -8.00 -19.96 -0.12
C ARG A 49 -7.50 -19.34 -1.42
N ARG A 50 -8.21 -18.31 -1.92
CA ARG A 50 -7.86 -17.65 -3.18
C ARG A 50 -6.74 -16.64 -3.00
N ALA A 51 -5.68 -16.79 -3.79
CA ALA A 51 -4.58 -15.84 -3.80
C ALA A 51 -5.01 -14.41 -4.13
N SER A 52 -5.98 -14.25 -5.06
CA SER A 52 -6.56 -12.94 -5.38
C SER A 52 -7.24 -12.28 -4.18
N GLY A 53 -7.92 -13.07 -3.34
CA GLY A 53 -8.54 -12.56 -2.11
C GLY A 53 -7.51 -12.16 -1.06
N ARG A 54 -6.46 -12.97 -0.88
CA ARG A 54 -5.33 -12.64 0.00
C ARG A 54 -4.62 -11.37 -0.45
N ALA A 55 -4.33 -11.23 -1.75
CA ALA A 55 -3.75 -10.01 -2.30
C ALA A 55 -4.67 -8.80 -2.12
N ALA A 56 -5.99 -8.96 -2.33
CA ALA A 56 -6.96 -7.88 -2.10
C ALA A 56 -6.97 -7.40 -0.65
N ILE A 57 -6.91 -8.32 0.34
CA ILE A 57 -6.74 -7.94 1.74
C ILE A 57 -5.49 -7.09 1.92
N LEU A 58 -4.34 -7.59 1.47
CA LEU A 58 -3.05 -6.92 1.67
C LEU A 58 -2.98 -5.56 0.99
N PHE A 59 -3.56 -5.39 -0.21
CA PHE A 59 -3.56 -4.15 -0.98
C PHE A 59 -4.01 -2.92 -0.17
N TRP A 60 -4.97 -3.13 0.75
CA TRP A 60 -5.51 -2.05 1.55
C TRP A 60 -4.66 -1.69 2.78
N LEU A 61 -3.79 -2.61 3.22
CA LEU A 61 -3.09 -2.53 4.48
C LEU A 61 -1.81 -1.67 4.54
N PRO A 62 -1.14 -1.24 3.44
CA PRO A 62 0.08 -0.44 3.55
C PRO A 62 -0.12 0.80 4.42
N ARG A 63 -1.27 1.45 4.32
CA ARG A 63 -1.59 2.63 5.13
C ARG A 63 -1.53 2.40 6.64
N PHE A 64 -1.62 1.17 7.13
CA PHE A 64 -1.55 0.86 8.56
C PHE A 64 -0.15 0.43 9.02
N ALA A 65 0.78 0.16 8.11
CA ALA A 65 2.04 -0.51 8.39
C ALA A 65 3.00 0.28 9.32
N ARG A 66 2.82 1.60 9.45
CA ARG A 66 3.62 2.44 10.36
C ARG A 66 3.08 2.49 11.80
N GLU A 67 1.82 2.13 11.99
CA GLU A 67 1.13 2.28 13.28
C GLU A 67 0.72 0.93 13.89
N ARG A 68 0.72 -0.14 13.08
CA ARG A 68 0.18 -1.44 13.45
C ARG A 68 1.18 -2.56 13.19
N GLU A 69 1.75 -3.08 14.28
CA GLU A 69 2.64 -4.24 14.26
C GLU A 69 1.98 -5.47 13.62
N ASP A 70 0.71 -5.73 13.92
CA ASP A 70 -0.02 -6.88 13.40
C ASP A 70 -0.14 -6.88 11.86
N VAL A 71 -0.17 -5.70 11.23
CA VAL A 71 -0.11 -5.54 9.77
C VAL A 71 1.27 -5.90 9.22
N VAL A 72 2.35 -5.48 9.90
CA VAL A 72 3.73 -5.82 9.52
C VAL A 72 3.96 -7.33 9.66
N GLN A 73 3.50 -7.93 10.76
CA GLN A 73 3.60 -9.38 10.98
C GLN A 73 2.80 -10.18 9.94
N LEU A 74 1.62 -9.69 9.53
CA LEU A 74 0.87 -10.31 8.44
C LEU A 74 1.64 -10.24 7.12
N ALA A 75 2.25 -9.10 6.80
CA ALA A 75 3.05 -8.94 5.59
C ALA A 75 4.27 -9.87 5.60
N ARG A 76 4.96 -9.99 6.75
CA ARG A 76 6.06 -10.94 6.94
C ARG A 76 5.61 -12.37 6.62
N LEU A 77 4.46 -12.81 7.15
CA LEU A 77 3.88 -14.12 6.84
C LEU A 77 3.52 -14.27 5.36
N ALA A 78 3.10 -13.19 4.70
CA ALA A 78 2.73 -13.20 3.29
C ALA A 78 3.93 -13.24 2.32
N LEU A 79 5.18 -12.98 2.78
CA LEU A 79 6.39 -13.09 1.95
C LEU A 79 6.64 -14.51 1.42
N ILE A 80 6.14 -15.53 2.14
CA ILE A 80 6.28 -16.94 1.75
C ILE A 80 5.06 -17.48 0.99
N ASP A 81 4.09 -16.63 0.60
CA ASP A 81 2.93 -17.08 -0.17
C ASP A 81 3.38 -17.66 -1.52
N ALA A 82 2.72 -18.72 -1.98
CA ALA A 82 3.01 -19.37 -3.25
C ALA A 82 2.88 -18.41 -4.46
N THR A 83 2.00 -17.41 -4.36
CA THR A 83 1.65 -16.53 -5.48
C THR A 83 2.49 -15.25 -5.48
N CYS A 84 3.09 -14.92 -6.62
CA CYS A 84 3.89 -13.68 -6.77
C CYS A 84 3.10 -12.43 -6.41
N GLN A 85 1.80 -12.37 -6.74
CA GLN A 85 0.96 -11.21 -6.44
C GLN A 85 0.86 -10.96 -4.93
N VAL A 86 0.66 -12.00 -4.12
CA VAL A 86 0.56 -11.87 -2.66
C VAL A 86 1.90 -11.40 -2.08
N ARG A 87 3.02 -11.96 -2.56
CA ARG A 87 4.37 -11.50 -2.15
C ARG A 87 4.65 -10.05 -2.54
N SER A 88 4.16 -9.61 -3.70
CA SER A 88 4.28 -8.21 -4.16
C SER A 88 3.53 -7.25 -3.21
N GLU A 89 2.35 -7.63 -2.72
CA GLU A 89 1.61 -6.80 -1.75
C GLU A 89 2.28 -6.84 -0.37
N ALA A 90 2.84 -7.98 0.03
CA ALA A 90 3.65 -8.07 1.26
C ALA A 90 4.86 -7.12 1.22
N CYS A 91 5.61 -7.12 0.11
CA CYS A 91 6.75 -6.23 -0.07
C CYS A 91 6.32 -4.75 -0.01
N SER A 92 5.16 -4.40 -0.55
CA SER A 92 4.64 -3.03 -0.51
C SER A 92 4.36 -2.58 0.94
N ILE A 93 3.71 -3.41 1.75
CA ILE A 93 3.45 -3.13 3.17
C ILE A 93 4.76 -2.91 3.92
N LEU A 94 5.75 -3.79 3.75
CA LEU A 94 7.04 -3.68 4.42
C LEU A 94 7.82 -2.44 3.96
N ALA A 95 7.82 -2.13 2.66
CA ALA A 95 8.41 -0.92 2.11
C ALA A 95 7.79 0.36 2.71
N TYR A 96 6.47 0.37 2.92
CA TYR A 96 5.80 1.51 3.54
C TYR A 96 6.06 1.64 5.04
N SER A 97 6.24 0.51 5.73
CA SER A 97 6.55 0.48 7.16
C SER A 97 7.90 1.13 7.50
N LEU A 98 8.87 1.09 6.57
CA LEU A 98 10.25 1.59 6.75
C LEU A 98 10.99 0.95 7.94
N ARG A 99 10.60 -0.28 8.29
CA ARG A 99 11.13 -1.02 9.43
C ARG A 99 12.40 -1.78 9.08
N TYR A 100 13.51 -1.36 9.67
CA TYR A 100 14.82 -1.98 9.44
C TYR A 100 14.90 -3.43 9.90
N ASP A 101 14.16 -3.82 10.93
CA ASP A 101 14.11 -5.19 11.44
C ASP A 101 13.51 -6.19 10.43
N MET A 102 12.85 -5.69 9.37
CA MET A 102 12.29 -6.53 8.29
C MET A 102 13.25 -6.81 7.14
N LEU A 103 14.47 -6.22 7.16
CA LEU A 103 15.46 -6.46 6.10
C LEU A 103 15.86 -7.94 6.03
N ASP A 104 16.05 -8.59 7.17
CA ASP A 104 16.46 -10.00 7.25
C ASP A 104 15.42 -10.94 6.62
N ASP A 105 14.13 -10.58 6.68
CA ASP A 105 13.06 -11.34 6.03
C ASP A 105 12.98 -11.08 4.51
N LEU A 106 13.45 -9.92 4.03
CA LEU A 106 13.42 -9.54 2.61
C LEU A 106 14.64 -10.03 1.82
N VAL A 107 15.82 -10.07 2.44
CA VAL A 107 17.08 -10.46 1.78
C VAL A 107 16.98 -11.82 1.06
N PRO A 108 16.39 -12.88 1.65
CA PRO A 108 16.27 -14.16 0.96
C PRO A 108 15.45 -14.11 -0.34
N LEU A 109 14.55 -13.13 -0.48
CA LEU A 109 13.71 -12.99 -1.68
C LEU A 109 14.51 -12.46 -2.88
N LEU A 110 15.71 -11.89 -2.67
CA LEU A 110 16.60 -11.46 -3.75
C LEU A 110 17.08 -12.62 -4.63
N ASP A 111 17.08 -13.85 -4.10
CA ASP A 111 17.44 -15.06 -4.84
C ASP A 111 16.22 -15.89 -5.26
N HIS A 112 15.00 -15.36 -5.08
CA HIS A 112 13.78 -16.08 -5.41
C HIS A 112 13.68 -16.38 -6.92
N ALA A 113 13.19 -17.55 -7.31
CA ALA A 113 13.12 -17.98 -8.71
C ALA A 113 12.31 -17.02 -9.61
N HIS A 114 11.22 -16.46 -9.07
CA HIS A 114 10.36 -15.53 -9.80
C HIS A 114 10.96 -14.11 -9.89
N PRO A 115 11.21 -13.55 -11.09
CA PRO A 115 11.91 -12.27 -11.27
C PRO A 115 11.22 -11.11 -10.56
N LYS A 116 9.90 -10.95 -10.74
CA LYS A 116 9.15 -9.88 -10.07
C LYS A 116 9.26 -9.92 -8.54
N THR A 117 9.38 -11.11 -7.93
CA THR A 117 9.57 -11.20 -6.47
C THR A 117 10.92 -10.64 -6.06
N ARG A 118 11.98 -10.91 -6.82
CA ARG A 118 13.30 -10.30 -6.59
C ARG A 118 13.24 -8.79 -6.74
N ASP A 119 12.60 -8.31 -7.81
CA ASP A 119 12.50 -6.88 -8.09
C ASP A 119 11.70 -6.12 -7.01
N ASP A 120 10.60 -6.70 -6.54
CA ASP A 120 9.78 -6.13 -5.47
C ASP A 120 10.52 -6.15 -4.12
N ALA A 121 11.25 -7.22 -3.81
CA ALA A 121 12.07 -7.31 -2.60
C ALA A 121 13.22 -6.30 -2.60
N ALA A 122 13.93 -6.17 -3.74
CA ALA A 122 14.98 -5.17 -3.90
C ALA A 122 14.45 -3.74 -3.70
N ALA A 123 13.31 -3.42 -4.29
CA ALA A 123 12.66 -2.12 -4.12
C ALA A 123 12.21 -1.87 -2.66
N ALA A 124 11.74 -2.90 -1.96
CA ALA A 124 11.36 -2.78 -0.56
C ALA A 124 12.58 -2.57 0.36
N ILE A 125 13.67 -3.31 0.13
CA ILE A 125 14.95 -3.15 0.83
C ILE A 125 15.50 -1.74 0.62
N ASP A 126 15.49 -1.25 -0.62
CA ASP A 126 15.96 0.09 -0.95
C ASP A 126 15.10 1.19 -0.30
N ALA A 127 13.77 1.05 -0.33
CA ALA A 127 12.87 1.95 0.37
C ALA A 127 13.14 2.00 1.89
N ILE A 128 13.32 0.83 2.53
CA ILE A 128 13.64 0.73 3.97
C ILE A 128 15.02 1.33 4.27
N GLY A 129 16.04 0.92 3.51
CA GLY A 129 17.43 1.36 3.69
C GLY A 129 17.63 2.86 3.45
N SER A 130 16.84 3.45 2.55
CA SER A 130 16.84 4.90 2.28
C SER A 130 15.88 5.68 3.18
N ARG A 131 15.10 4.99 4.04
CA ARG A 131 13.98 5.57 4.81
C ARG A 131 13.01 6.38 3.91
N ASN A 132 12.80 5.92 2.69
CA ASN A 132 11.99 6.60 1.68
C ASN A 132 11.08 5.60 0.94
N HIS A 133 9.82 5.53 1.36
CA HIS A 133 8.82 4.63 0.79
C HIS A 133 8.53 4.89 -0.70
N HIS A 134 8.82 6.07 -1.23
CA HIS A 134 8.60 6.35 -2.65
C HIS A 134 9.52 5.53 -3.54
N TYR A 135 10.70 5.13 -3.08
CA TYR A 135 11.62 4.30 -3.88
C TYR A 135 11.08 2.90 -4.18
N TYR A 136 10.05 2.45 -3.46
CA TYR A 136 9.35 1.22 -3.83
C TYR A 136 8.72 1.29 -5.24
N VAL A 137 8.17 2.46 -5.61
CA VAL A 137 7.56 2.71 -6.94
C VAL A 137 8.51 3.48 -7.86
N ASP A 138 9.33 4.38 -7.32
CA ASP A 138 10.36 5.14 -8.03
C ASP A 138 11.72 4.43 -7.93
N ARG A 139 11.79 3.22 -8.49
CA ARG A 139 12.96 2.33 -8.36
C ARG A 139 14.23 2.88 -9.00
N ALA A 140 14.11 3.91 -9.84
CA ALA A 140 15.23 4.58 -10.49
C ALA A 140 15.59 5.92 -9.81
N HIS A 141 14.97 6.23 -8.67
CA HIS A 141 15.22 7.44 -7.86
C HIS A 141 15.10 8.73 -8.67
N THR A 142 14.14 8.78 -9.59
CA THR A 142 13.96 9.89 -10.53
C THR A 142 13.41 11.15 -9.84
N GLY A 143 12.75 10.99 -8.69
CA GLY A 143 11.96 12.03 -8.04
C GLY A 143 10.70 12.42 -8.81
N ALA A 144 10.33 11.67 -9.85
CA ALA A 144 9.18 11.96 -10.70
C ALA A 144 7.94 11.12 -10.35
N THR A 145 8.13 10.00 -9.63
CA THR A 145 7.04 9.10 -9.21
C THR A 145 6.91 9.12 -7.69
N PHE A 146 5.69 9.35 -7.19
CA PHE A 146 5.42 9.38 -5.77
C PHE A 146 4.33 8.36 -5.43
N TRP A 147 4.59 7.58 -4.37
CA TRP A 147 3.59 6.67 -3.83
C TRP A 147 2.75 7.35 -2.76
N GLY A 148 1.51 7.70 -3.09
CA GLY A 148 0.56 8.25 -2.12
C GLY A 148 -0.23 7.15 -1.41
N VAL A 149 0.15 6.81 -0.19
CA VAL A 149 -0.58 5.82 0.63
C VAL A 149 -1.47 6.50 1.68
N ARG A 150 -0.97 7.59 2.27
CA ARG A 150 -1.69 8.49 3.19
C ARG A 150 -1.70 9.92 2.65
N ALA A 151 -2.63 10.71 3.16
CA ALA A 151 -2.63 12.15 2.93
C ALA A 151 -1.30 12.76 3.39
N GLY A 152 -0.67 13.55 2.52
CA GLY A 152 0.63 14.18 2.79
C GLY A 152 1.85 13.41 2.30
N ASP A 153 1.71 12.15 1.86
CA ASP A 153 2.85 11.39 1.30
C ASP A 153 3.34 11.99 -0.03
N VAL A 154 2.43 12.47 -0.88
CA VAL A 154 2.80 13.08 -2.17
C VAL A 154 3.05 14.58 -1.97
N PRO A 155 4.21 15.12 -2.39
CA PRO A 155 4.45 16.55 -2.35
C PRO A 155 3.39 17.33 -3.14
N VAL A 156 2.85 18.38 -2.53
CA VAL A 156 2.00 19.34 -3.26
C VAL A 156 2.90 20.06 -4.25
N LYS A 157 2.66 19.89 -5.55
CA LYS A 157 3.35 20.69 -6.57
C LYS A 157 3.07 22.16 -6.25
N PRO A 158 4.10 23.02 -6.10
CA PRO A 158 3.86 24.44 -5.98
C PRO A 158 3.08 24.88 -7.21
N GLY A 159 1.84 25.35 -7.00
CA GLY A 159 1.05 25.89 -8.08
C GLY A 159 1.86 27.00 -8.75
N LYS A 160 1.83 27.06 -10.10
CA LYS A 160 2.28 28.28 -10.77
C LYS A 160 1.58 29.45 -10.08
N PRO A 161 2.28 30.48 -9.62
CA PRO A 161 1.61 31.66 -9.08
C PRO A 161 0.62 32.10 -10.15
N ARG A 162 -0.68 32.08 -9.83
CA ARG A 162 -1.66 32.79 -10.63
C ARG A 162 -1.26 34.25 -10.47
N LEU A 163 -0.63 34.83 -11.49
CA LEU A 163 -0.56 36.27 -11.62
C LEU A 163 -2.01 36.73 -11.63
N SER A 164 -2.48 37.29 -10.52
CA SER A 164 -3.75 38.00 -10.49
C SER A 164 -3.66 39.11 -11.55
N PRO A 165 -4.70 39.32 -12.39
CA PRO A 165 -4.71 40.40 -13.37
C PRO A 165 -4.57 41.81 -12.76
N THR A 166 -4.58 41.93 -11.43
CA THR A 166 -4.56 43.20 -10.69
C THR A 166 -3.16 43.83 -10.54
N LEU A 167 -2.10 43.21 -11.06
CA LEU A 167 -0.72 43.74 -11.00
C LEU A 167 -0.17 44.14 -12.38
N LEU A 168 -1.01 44.73 -13.23
CA LEU A 168 -0.63 45.27 -14.55
C LEU A 168 -1.21 46.68 -14.78
N LEU A 169 -1.35 47.49 -13.73
CA LEU A 169 -1.89 48.86 -13.84
C LEU A 169 -1.26 49.86 -12.85
N LEU A 170 0.01 49.71 -12.54
CA LEU A 170 0.78 50.71 -11.80
C LEU A 170 2.17 50.83 -12.41
N GLU A 171 2.26 51.25 -13.67
CA GLU A 171 3.37 52.07 -14.20
C GLU A 171 2.87 52.85 -15.42
N ALA A 172 2.30 54.01 -15.17
CA ALA A 172 2.26 55.10 -16.14
C ALA A 172 2.82 56.34 -15.43
N PRO A 173 3.98 56.88 -15.84
CA PRO A 173 4.42 58.17 -15.34
C PRO A 173 3.57 59.27 -15.98
N ALA A 174 3.13 60.21 -15.15
CA ALA A 174 2.50 61.44 -15.61
C ALA A 174 3.54 62.31 -16.35
N ALA A 175 3.22 62.66 -17.60
CA ALA A 175 3.72 63.82 -18.31
C ALA A 175 2.65 64.29 -19.30
#